data_AF-A0A7V8FMV9-F1
#
_entry.id   AF-A0A7V8FMV9-F1
#
_cell.length_a   1.000
_cell.length_b   1.000
_cell.length_c   1.000
_cell.angle_alpha   90.00
_cell.angle_beta   90.00
_cell.angle_gamma   90.00
#
_symmetry.space_group_name_H-M   'P 1'
#
loop_
_entity.id
_entity.type
_entity.pdbx_description
1 polymer ?
#
loop_
_entity_poly.entity_id
_entity_poly.type
_entity_poly.pdbx_seq_one_letter_code
_entity_poly.pdbx_strand_id
1 'polypeptide(L)'
;MIRIGNADAQVADARRLRMWVSARDLAQLVRIGLTHPDVRHDVVYGVSDSPHPMFSNHRARALGYRPQDNAADHLAPGYLDHAAMDQPGSGRDFVGGAYAGHALTSLFDPV
;
A
#
# COMPACT_ATOMS: atom_id res chain seq x y z
N MET A 1 14.70 2.58 0.99
CA MET A 1 13.74 1.74 0.22
C MET A 1 12.32 2.09 0.64
N ILE A 2 11.44 2.36 -0.33
CA ILE A 2 10.01 2.56 -0.09
C ILE A 2 9.29 1.26 -0.44
N ARG A 3 8.58 0.65 0.52
CA ARG A 3 7.70 -0.50 0.28
C ARG A 3 6.31 0.00 -0.07
N ILE A 4 5.99 0.03 -1.37
CA ILE A 4 4.71 0.51 -1.89
C ILE A 4 3.67 -0.60 -1.79
N GLY A 5 2.53 -0.31 -1.14
CA GLY A 5 1.40 -1.23 -1.08
C GLY A 5 0.48 -1.10 -2.29
N ASN A 6 -0.12 0.08 -2.48
CA ASN A 6 -0.94 0.41 -3.64
C ASN A 6 -0.83 1.91 -3.95
N ALA A 7 -0.55 2.28 -5.20
CA ALA A 7 -0.36 3.66 -5.65
C ALA A 7 -1.29 4.00 -6.84
N ASP A 8 -2.47 3.39 -6.87
CA ASP A 8 -3.49 3.65 -7.89
C ASP A 8 -4.14 5.02 -7.65
N ALA A 9 -4.81 5.57 -8.66
CA ALA A 9 -5.45 6.88 -8.56
C ALA A 9 -6.56 6.93 -7.49
N GLN A 10 -7.21 5.80 -7.22
CA GLN A 10 -8.31 5.65 -6.27
C GLN A 10 -8.19 4.31 -5.53
N VAL A 11 -8.79 4.26 -4.34
CA VAL A 11 -8.84 3.08 -3.48
C VAL A 11 -10.01 2.19 -3.91
N ALA A 12 -9.70 1.04 -4.51
CA ALA A 12 -10.73 0.14 -5.04
C ALA A 12 -11.36 -0.80 -3.99
N ASP A 13 -10.71 -1.05 -2.85
CA ASP A 13 -11.24 -2.00 -1.86
C ASP A 13 -10.71 -1.78 -0.43
N ALA A 14 -11.36 -2.42 0.54
CA ALA A 14 -11.04 -2.32 1.97
C ALA A 14 -9.65 -2.80 2.34
N ARG A 15 -9.04 -3.69 1.54
CA ARG A 15 -7.67 -4.15 1.76
C ARG A 15 -6.70 -3.03 1.37
N ARG A 16 -6.84 -2.48 0.16
CA ARG A 16 -6.03 -1.37 -0.36
C ARG A 16 -6.18 -0.10 0.48
N LEU A 17 -7.36 0.16 1.06
CA LEU A 17 -7.62 1.30 1.95
C LEU A 17 -6.59 1.44 3.08
N ARG A 18 -6.02 0.32 3.55
CA ARG A 18 -5.11 0.28 4.70
C ARG A 18 -3.62 0.41 4.33
N MET A 19 -3.30 0.52 3.03
CA MET A 19 -1.93 0.54 2.51
C MET A 19 -1.76 1.43 1.26
N TRP A 20 -2.78 2.23 0.94
CA TRP A 20 -2.77 3.12 -0.22
C TRP A 20 -1.87 4.32 0.01
N VAL A 21 -1.26 4.83 -1.06
CA VAL A 21 -0.50 6.07 -1.06
C VAL A 21 -0.86 6.93 -2.25
N SER A 22 -1.14 8.20 -1.99
CA SER A 22 -1.37 9.17 -3.06
C SER A 22 -0.07 9.49 -3.81
N ALA A 23 -0.18 9.98 -5.05
CA ALA A 23 0.99 10.44 -5.80
C ALA A 23 1.75 11.57 -5.08
N ARG A 24 1.02 12.48 -4.41
CA ARG A 24 1.57 13.60 -3.63
C ARG A 24 2.37 13.10 -2.44
N ASP A 25 1.84 12.13 -1.71
CA ASP A 25 2.49 11.57 -0.52
C ASP A 25 3.67 10.66 -0.87
N LEU A 26 3.57 9.91 -1.98
CA LEU A 26 4.71 9.16 -2.50
C LEU A 26 5.85 10.09 -2.93
N ALA A 27 5.54 11.21 -3.60
CA ALA A 27 6.53 12.22 -3.95
C ALA A 27 7.18 12.85 -2.71
N GLN A 28 6.42 13.04 -1.63
CA GLN A 28 6.97 13.51 -0.35
C GLN A 28 8.01 12.52 0.20
N LEU A 29 7.71 11.21 0.21
CA LEU A 29 8.66 10.17 0.65
C LEU A 29 9.92 10.12 -0.22
N VAL A 30 9.77 10.23 -1.54
CA VAL A 30 10.91 10.27 -2.48
C VAL A 30 11.78 11.49 -2.17
N ARG A 31 11.18 12.68 -2.00
CA ARG A 31 11.89 13.90 -1.65
C ARG A 31 12.66 13.74 -0.33
N ILE A 32 12.03 13.20 0.72
CA ILE A 32 12.70 12.92 2.00
C ILE A 32 13.91 12.00 1.79
N GLY A 33 13.75 10.92 1.01
CA GLY A 33 14.84 10.00 0.72
C GLY A 33 16.02 10.64 -0.02
N LEU A 34 15.77 11.66 -0.84
CA LEU A 34 16.80 12.37 -1.61
C LEU A 34 17.48 13.49 -0.81
N THR A 35 16.77 14.14 0.12
CA THR A 35 17.23 15.40 0.72
C THR A 35 17.49 15.35 2.22
N HIS A 36 16.96 14.36 2.95
CA HIS A 36 17.09 14.32 4.40
C HIS A 36 18.50 13.84 4.81
N PRO A 37 19.28 14.62 5.57
CA PRO A 37 20.70 14.38 5.80
C PRO A 37 20.99 13.11 6.61
N ASP A 38 20.01 12.58 7.34
CA ASP A 38 20.14 11.35 8.14
C ASP A 38 19.71 10.08 7.40
N VAL A 39 19.16 10.20 6.19
CA VAL A 39 18.75 9.01 5.42
C VAL A 39 19.99 8.30 4.88
N ARG A 40 20.06 6.99 5.09
CA ARG A 40 21.09 6.12 4.50
C ARG A 40 20.42 4.93 3.81
N HIS A 41 20.00 3.94 4.58
CA HIS A 41 19.40 2.70 4.09
C HIS A 41 18.05 2.42 4.78
N ASP A 42 17.26 3.46 4.98
CA ASP A 42 15.99 3.36 5.69
C ASP A 42 14.93 2.57 4.89
N VAL A 43 14.16 1.75 5.59
CA VAL A 43 12.95 1.11 5.06
C VAL A 43 11.73 1.84 5.60
N VAL A 44 10.90 2.31 4.68
CA VAL A 44 9.63 2.99 4.99
C VAL A 44 8.50 2.38 4.17
N TYR A 45 7.26 2.59 4.60
CA TYR A 45 6.08 2.14 3.87
C TYR A 45 5.48 3.31 3.08
N GLY A 46 5.19 3.08 1.79
CA GLY A 46 4.43 4.02 0.99
C GLY A 46 2.96 3.89 1.33
N VAL A 47 2.54 4.57 2.40
CA VAL A 47 1.16 4.58 2.90
C VAL A 47 0.84 5.98 3.38
N SER A 48 -0.20 6.58 2.79
CA SER A 48 -0.81 7.85 3.19
C SER A 48 -1.52 7.74 4.55
N ASP A 49 -2.26 8.75 4.99
CA ASP A 49 -3.11 8.54 6.15
C ASP A 49 -4.22 7.54 5.78
N SER A 50 -4.40 6.52 6.60
CA SER A 50 -5.28 5.39 6.27
C SER A 50 -5.97 4.90 7.54
N PRO A 51 -7.29 4.65 7.52
CA PRO A 51 -7.97 4.01 8.64
C PRO A 51 -7.37 2.63 8.90
N HIS A 52 -7.01 2.34 10.16
CA HIS A 52 -6.46 1.05 10.59
C HIS A 52 -5.29 0.55 9.71
N PRO A 53 -4.20 1.33 9.56
CA PRO A 53 -3.14 1.03 8.60
C PRO A 53 -2.49 -0.34 8.89
N MET A 54 -2.11 -1.08 7.85
CA MET A 54 -1.46 -2.40 8.02
C MET A 54 -0.03 -2.29 8.57
N PHE A 55 0.64 -1.17 8.35
CA PHE A 55 2.05 -0.99 8.67
C PHE A 55 2.27 0.23 9.53
N SER A 56 3.15 0.10 10.54
CA SER A 56 3.66 1.25 11.27
C SER A 56 4.65 2.02 10.40
N ASN A 57 4.35 3.30 10.14
CA ASN A 57 5.22 4.19 9.37
C ASN A 57 5.99 5.17 10.25
N HIS A 58 6.30 4.78 11.50
CA HIS A 58 6.96 5.65 12.48
C HIS A 58 8.30 6.19 11.98
N ARG A 59 9.09 5.37 11.27
CA ARG A 59 10.40 5.79 10.76
C ARG A 59 10.28 6.90 9.71
N ALA A 60 9.34 6.77 8.78
CA ALA A 60 9.06 7.86 7.84
C ALA A 60 8.66 9.14 8.58
N ARG A 61 7.77 9.03 9.57
CA ARG A 61 7.32 10.17 10.38
C ARG A 61 8.46 10.82 11.18
N ALA A 62 9.43 10.03 11.67
CA ALA A 62 10.63 10.54 12.32
C ALA A 62 11.54 11.30 11.35
N LEU A 63 11.56 10.92 10.08
CA LEU A 63 12.28 11.60 8.99
C LEU A 63 11.50 12.78 8.38
N GLY A 64 10.41 13.20 9.02
CA GLY A 64 9.60 14.35 8.58
C GLY A 64 8.45 14.04 7.63
N TYR A 65 8.15 12.76 7.35
CA TYR A 65 6.96 12.39 6.57
C TYR A 65 5.68 12.81 7.30
N ARG A 66 4.82 13.54 6.59
CA ARG A 66 3.53 14.05 7.04
C ARG A 66 2.56 13.86 5.86
N PRO A 67 1.86 12.71 5.79
CA PRO A 67 0.93 12.46 4.70
C PRO A 67 -0.13 13.56 4.67
N GLN A 68 -0.49 13.98 3.47
CA GLN A 68 -1.43 15.07 3.21
C GLN A 68 -2.78 14.56 2.70
N ASP A 69 -2.84 13.29 2.31
CA ASP A 69 -4.05 12.63 1.81
C ASP A 69 -4.52 11.56 2.79
N ASN A 70 -5.85 11.43 2.92
CA ASN A 70 -6.50 10.35 3.65
C ASN A 70 -7.13 9.37 2.65
N ALA A 71 -6.75 8.10 2.71
CA ALA A 71 -7.23 7.08 1.80
C ALA A 71 -8.77 6.96 1.76
N ALA A 72 -9.47 7.27 2.85
CA ALA A 72 -10.94 7.26 2.91
C ALA A 72 -11.60 8.34 2.04
N ASP A 73 -10.89 9.42 1.69
CA ASP A 73 -11.39 10.48 0.80
C ASP A 73 -11.17 10.16 -0.68
N HIS A 74 -10.50 9.04 -0.99
CA HIS A 74 -10.07 8.65 -2.34
C HIS A 74 -10.69 7.32 -2.80
N LEU A 75 -11.85 6.93 -2.28
CA LEU A 75 -12.52 5.69 -2.68
C LEU A 75 -12.92 5.74 -4.17
N ALA A 76 -12.75 4.62 -4.85
CA ALA A 76 -13.26 4.44 -6.20
C ALA A 76 -14.81 4.35 -6.19
N PRO A 77 -15.51 4.76 -7.27
CA PRO A 77 -16.97 4.62 -7.37
C PRO A 77 -17.51 3.20 -7.13
N GLY A 78 -16.70 2.17 -7.42
CA GLY A 78 -17.00 0.76 -7.21
C GLY A 78 -16.28 0.14 -6.01
N TYR A 79 -16.00 0.92 -4.97
CA TYR A 79 -15.30 0.45 -3.78
C TYR A 79 -15.96 -0.79 -3.18
N LEU A 80 -15.14 -1.82 -2.88
CA LEU A 80 -15.59 -3.05 -2.23
C LEU A 80 -15.20 -3.10 -0.76
N ASP A 81 -16.20 -3.22 0.12
CA ASP A 81 -15.99 -3.57 1.52
C ASP A 81 -15.39 -4.97 1.67
N HIS A 82 -14.70 -5.22 2.79
CA HIS A 82 -14.00 -6.49 3.03
C HIS A 82 -14.92 -7.72 2.90
N ALA A 83 -16.17 -7.62 3.37
CA ALA A 83 -17.15 -8.69 3.27
C ALA A 83 -17.51 -9.01 1.81
N ALA A 84 -17.57 -8.01 0.94
CA ALA A 84 -17.89 -8.14 -0.48
C ALA A 84 -16.72 -8.67 -1.34
N MET A 85 -15.52 -8.81 -0.76
CA MET A 85 -14.34 -9.37 -1.43
C MET A 85 -14.27 -10.91 -1.31
N ASP A 86 -15.40 -11.61 -1.30
CA ASP A 86 -15.51 -13.04 -0.98
C ASP A 86 -15.19 -14.02 -2.10
N GLN A 87 -14.93 -13.51 -3.30
CA GLN A 87 -14.56 -14.32 -4.45
C GLN A 87 -13.28 -15.12 -4.18
N PRO A 88 -13.23 -16.44 -4.50
CA PRO A 88 -12.01 -17.23 -4.41
C PRO A 88 -10.84 -16.55 -5.14
N GLY A 89 -9.68 -16.51 -4.49
CA GLY A 89 -8.49 -15.86 -5.05
C GLY A 89 -8.46 -14.33 -4.97
N SER A 90 -9.50 -13.66 -4.42
CA SER A 90 -9.50 -12.19 -4.22
C SER A 90 -8.28 -11.70 -3.43
N GLY A 91 -7.76 -12.57 -2.56
CA GLY A 91 -6.62 -12.29 -1.70
C GLY A 91 -6.93 -11.29 -0.60
N ARG A 92 -8.22 -11.09 -0.25
CA ARG A 92 -8.65 -10.13 0.80
C ARG A 92 -7.93 -10.32 2.14
N ASP A 93 -7.61 -11.58 2.48
CA ASP A 93 -7.02 -11.98 3.75
C ASP A 93 -5.47 -11.96 3.73
N PHE A 94 -4.86 -11.54 2.61
CA PHE A 94 -3.41 -11.52 2.46
C PHE A 94 -2.87 -10.10 2.22
N VAL A 95 -1.72 -9.79 2.82
CA VAL A 95 -0.99 -8.53 2.57
C VAL A 95 -0.64 -8.37 1.08
N GLY A 96 -0.31 -9.46 0.40
CA GLY A 96 -0.01 -9.48 -1.03
C GLY A 96 -1.24 -9.41 -1.93
N GLY A 97 -2.47 -9.43 -1.39
CA GLY A 97 -3.68 -9.49 -2.20
C GLY A 97 -3.73 -10.75 -3.09
N ALA A 98 -4.32 -10.63 -4.27
CA ALA A 98 -4.47 -11.72 -5.24
C ALA A 98 -3.14 -12.39 -5.63
N TYR A 99 -2.00 -11.70 -5.53
CA TYR A 99 -0.67 -12.28 -5.77
C TYR A 99 -0.31 -13.41 -4.79
N ALA A 100 -0.90 -13.41 -3.60
CA ALA A 100 -0.76 -14.48 -2.60
C ALA A 100 -1.97 -15.43 -2.58
N GLY A 101 -3.04 -15.10 -3.30
CA GLY A 101 -4.27 -15.89 -3.38
C GLY A 101 -4.29 -16.93 -4.50
N HIS A 102 -3.31 -16.89 -5.42
CA HIS A 102 -3.23 -17.80 -6.55
C HIS A 102 -1.95 -18.63 -6.49
N ALA A 103 -2.08 -19.92 -6.79
CA ALA A 103 -0.91 -20.77 -6.99
C ALA A 103 -0.12 -20.25 -8.20
N LEU A 104 1.20 -20.24 -8.09
CA LEU A 104 2.08 -20.04 -9.24
C LEU A 104 1.88 -21.22 -10.20
N THR A 105 1.36 -20.95 -11.38
CA THR A 105 1.33 -21.94 -12.47
C THR A 105 2.78 -22.30 -12.78
N SER A 106 3.15 -23.56 -12.60
CA SER A 106 4.49 -24.03 -13.00
C SER A 106 4.65 -23.86 -14.51
N LEU A 107 5.74 -23.23 -14.94
CA LEU A 107 6.17 -23.26 -16.34
C LEU A 107 6.93 -24.56 -16.68
N PHE A 108 7.20 -25.39 -15.67
CA PHE A 108 7.75 -26.72 -15.82
C PHE A 108 6.60 -27.70 -15.61
N ASP A 109 6.06 -28.25 -16.70
CA ASP A 109 5.04 -29.29 -16.62
C ASP A 109 5.55 -30.45 -15.74
N PRO A 110 4.69 -31.06 -14.91
CA PRO A 110 5.00 -32.36 -14.35
C PRO A 110 5.00 -33.35 -15.51
N VAL A 111 6.18 -33.89 -15.83
CA VAL A 111 6.29 -35.14 -16.61
C VAL A 111 5.61 -36.26 -15.84
#